data_AF-A0A2X1BIE2-F1
#
_entry.id   AF-A0A2X1BIE2-F1
#
_cell.length_a   1.000
_cell.length_b   1.000
_cell.length_c   1.000
_cell.angle_alpha   90.00
_cell.angle_beta   90.00
_cell.angle_gamma   90.00
#
_symmetry.space_group_name_H-M   'P 1'
#
loop_
_entity.id
_entity.type
_entity.pdbx_description
1 polymer ?
#
loop_
_entity_poly.entity_id
_entity_poly.type
_entity_poly.pdbx_seq_one_letter_code
_entity_poly.pdbx_strand_id
1 'polypeptide(L)'
;MCERCDLLAAELAQMKDELAEWRRQASEERSVVVHGEVRDRWSRTLRLAPLLSQAVILLVEREGRAVRYDAIARATCRHFDDLADPCASAKVTVHKVRRAMAAVGINDGIETVWGVGYRMRPNAAAALRRVVFGPEAPSIVGVAA
;
A
#
# COMPACT_ATOMS: atom_id res chain seq x y z
N MET A 1 11.78 47.38 4.33
CA MET A 1 11.73 45.96 3.95
C MET A 1 13.15 45.43 4.02
N CYS A 2 13.36 44.28 4.66
CA CYS A 2 14.68 43.65 4.81
C CYS A 2 14.76 42.53 3.79
N GLU A 3 15.68 42.63 2.83
CA GLU A 3 15.83 41.65 1.73
C GLU A 3 15.97 40.22 2.25
N ARG A 4 16.58 40.05 3.44
CA ARG A 4 16.73 38.75 4.10
C ARG A 4 15.42 38.20 4.66
N CYS A 5 14.49 39.05 5.08
CA CYS A 5 13.15 38.63 5.49
C CYS A 5 12.32 38.19 4.29
N ASP A 6 12.46 38.86 3.15
CA ASP A 6 11.73 38.54 1.92
C ASP A 6 12.22 37.21 1.31
N LEU A 7 13.54 36.96 1.37
CA LEU A 7 14.16 35.69 0.96
C LEU A 7 13.70 34.50 1.82
N LEU A 8 13.71 34.67 3.16
CA LEU A 8 13.24 33.64 4.08
C LEU A 8 11.73 33.38 3.94
N ALA A 9 10.94 34.41 3.65
CA ALA A 9 9.50 34.24 3.40
C ALA A 9 9.25 33.43 2.11
N ALA A 10 10.05 33.64 1.07
CA ALA A 10 9.98 32.88 -0.18
C ALA A 10 10.40 31.41 0.00
N GLU A 11 11.50 31.15 0.70
CA GLU A 11 11.94 29.78 1.02
C GLU A 11 10.89 29.04 1.86
N LEU A 12 10.29 29.72 2.83
CA LEU A 12 9.26 29.13 3.69
C LEU A 12 7.96 28.86 2.92
N ALA A 13 7.62 29.68 1.93
CA ALA A 13 6.52 29.42 1.01
C ALA A 13 6.80 28.18 0.13
N GLN A 14 8.00 28.10 -0.46
CA GLN A 14 8.41 26.94 -1.26
C GLN A 14 8.37 25.64 -0.45
N MET A 15 8.94 25.63 0.76
CA MET A 15 8.91 24.44 1.61
C MET A 15 7.50 24.04 2.04
N LYS A 16 6.57 25.00 2.20
CA LYS A 16 5.17 24.71 2.49
C LYS A 16 4.44 24.09 1.30
N ASP A 17 4.73 24.55 0.09
CA ASP A 17 4.16 23.99 -1.14
C ASP A 17 4.66 22.56 -1.38
N GLU A 18 5.97 22.33 -1.22
CA GLU A 18 6.55 20.99 -1.24
C GLU A 18 5.85 20.09 -0.20
N LEU A 19 5.75 20.54 1.06
CA LEU A 19 5.07 19.78 2.12
C LEU A 19 3.59 19.49 1.80
N ALA A 20 2.88 20.42 1.14
CA ALA A 20 1.50 20.25 0.73
C ALA A 20 1.36 19.20 -0.38
N GLU A 21 2.31 19.16 -1.31
CA GLU A 21 2.38 18.15 -2.36
C GLU A 21 2.68 16.75 -1.79
N TRP A 22 3.65 16.65 -0.88
CA TRP A 22 3.92 15.42 -0.12
C TRP A 22 2.70 14.95 0.68
N ARG A 23 1.97 15.87 1.32
CA ARG A 23 0.73 15.56 2.06
C ARG A 23 -0.39 15.09 1.13
N ARG A 24 -0.50 15.66 -0.07
CA ARG A 24 -1.50 15.25 -1.07
C ARG A 24 -1.22 13.83 -1.56
N GLN A 25 0.05 13.53 -1.90
CA GLN A 25 0.50 12.19 -2.25
C GLN A 25 0.24 11.19 -1.11
N ALA A 26 0.55 11.55 0.14
CA ALA A 26 0.29 10.72 1.31
C ALA A 26 -1.22 10.56 1.64
N SER A 27 -2.05 11.54 1.28
CA SER A 27 -3.51 11.47 1.43
C SER A 27 -4.13 10.53 0.39
N GLU A 28 -3.65 10.58 -0.85
CA GLU A 28 -4.03 9.63 -1.89
C GLU A 28 -3.66 8.20 -1.49
N GLU A 29 -2.55 7.99 -0.77
CA GLU A 29 -2.16 6.68 -0.21
C GLU A 29 -3.12 6.14 0.87
N ARG A 30 -3.87 7.00 1.58
CA ARG A 30 -4.70 6.59 2.74
C ARG A 30 -6.05 5.97 2.40
N SER A 31 -6.63 6.25 1.23
CA SER A 31 -8.02 5.85 0.95
C SER A 31 -8.10 4.51 0.21
N VAL A 32 -7.84 3.40 0.91
CA VAL A 32 -8.31 2.08 0.47
C VAL A 32 -9.28 1.56 1.53
N VAL A 33 -10.53 2.01 1.44
CA VAL A 33 -11.63 1.47 2.24
C VAL A 33 -12.08 0.17 1.59
N VAL A 34 -11.72 -0.96 2.19
CA VAL A 34 -12.11 -2.28 1.69
C VAL A 34 -13.37 -2.73 2.42
N HIS A 35 -14.45 -2.99 1.69
CA HIS A 35 -15.67 -3.59 2.23
C HIS A 35 -15.36 -4.95 2.89
N GLY A 36 -15.97 -5.21 4.06
CA GLY A 36 -15.68 -6.39 4.88
C GLY A 36 -15.74 -7.71 4.10
N GLU A 37 -16.75 -7.87 3.25
CA GLU A 37 -16.95 -9.08 2.43
C GLU A 37 -15.79 -9.35 1.46
N VAL A 38 -15.26 -8.29 0.83
CA VAL A 38 -14.12 -8.38 -0.09
C VAL A 38 -12.90 -8.86 0.68
N ARG A 39 -12.59 -8.23 1.82
CA ARG A 39 -11.46 -8.60 2.68
C ARG A 39 -11.57 -10.05 3.16
N ASP A 40 -12.75 -10.48 3.57
CA ASP A 40 -12.98 -11.84 4.07
C ASP A 40 -12.83 -12.89 2.97
N ARG A 41 -13.12 -12.53 1.70
CA ARG A 41 -12.83 -13.39 0.55
C ARG A 41 -11.34 -13.56 0.33
N TRP A 42 -10.57 -12.46 0.29
CA TRP A 42 -9.11 -12.49 0.20
C TRP A 42 -8.48 -13.31 1.35
N SER A 43 -8.96 -13.10 2.57
CA SER A 43 -8.50 -13.81 3.78
C SER A 43 -8.70 -15.31 3.67
N ARG A 44 -9.90 -15.76 3.25
CA ARG A 44 -10.19 -17.19 3.07
C ARG A 44 -9.38 -17.82 1.94
N THR A 45 -9.29 -17.16 0.79
CA THR A 45 -8.58 -17.71 -0.38
C THR A 45 -7.08 -17.83 -0.12
N LEU A 46 -6.45 -16.81 0.47
CA LEU A 46 -5.01 -16.81 0.73
C LEU A 46 -4.64 -17.41 2.11
N ARG A 47 -5.63 -17.81 2.91
CA ARG A 47 -5.46 -18.28 4.30
C ARG A 47 -4.64 -17.30 5.14
N LEU A 48 -4.87 -16.01 4.95
CA LEU A 48 -4.21 -14.93 5.66
C LEU A 48 -5.14 -14.34 6.72
N ALA A 49 -4.56 -13.85 7.82
CA ALA A 49 -5.32 -13.03 8.76
C ALA A 49 -5.91 -11.79 8.05
N PRO A 50 -7.06 -11.25 8.52
CA PRO A 50 -7.71 -10.11 7.86
C PRO A 50 -6.79 -8.89 7.67
N LEU A 51 -5.95 -8.59 8.67
CA LEU A 51 -4.98 -7.49 8.59
C LEU A 51 -3.90 -7.72 7.53
N LEU A 52 -3.42 -8.97 7.35
CA LEU A 52 -2.46 -9.29 6.28
C LEU A 52 -3.13 -9.24 4.90
N SER A 53 -4.41 -9.61 4.83
CA SER A 53 -5.21 -9.49 3.61
C SER A 53 -5.34 -8.03 3.15
N GLN A 54 -5.39 -7.08 4.10
CA GLN A 54 -5.38 -5.65 3.80
C GLN A 54 -4.12 -5.23 3.02
N ALA A 55 -2.94 -5.75 3.38
CA ALA A 55 -1.71 -5.48 2.63
C ALA A 55 -1.76 -6.03 1.22
N VAL A 56 -2.34 -7.22 1.02
CA VAL A 56 -2.51 -7.79 -0.32
C VAL A 56 -3.39 -6.88 -1.17
N ILE A 57 -4.53 -6.47 -0.62
CA ILE A 57 -5.48 -5.61 -1.34
C ILE A 57 -4.83 -4.28 -1.68
N LEU A 58 -4.14 -3.64 -0.73
CA LEU A 58 -3.39 -2.41 -0.96
C LEU A 58 -2.37 -2.56 -2.11
N LEU A 59 -1.60 -3.65 -2.11
CA LEU A 59 -0.59 -3.90 -3.16
C LEU A 59 -1.23 -4.19 -4.53
N VAL A 60 -2.38 -4.88 -4.55
CA VAL A 60 -3.12 -5.20 -5.78
C VAL A 60 -3.77 -3.95 -6.37
N GLU A 61 -4.42 -3.12 -5.56
CA GLU A 61 -5.02 -1.84 -5.99
C GLU A 61 -3.96 -0.85 -6.50
N ARG A 62 -2.71 -1.01 -6.06
CA ARG A 62 -1.56 -0.20 -6.48
C ARG A 62 -0.61 -0.96 -7.41
N GLU A 63 -1.14 -1.90 -8.21
CA GLU A 63 -0.32 -2.65 -9.16
C GLU A 63 0.53 -1.73 -10.04
N GLY A 64 1.80 -2.10 -10.24
CA GLY A 64 2.78 -1.29 -10.97
C GLY A 64 3.30 -0.05 -10.24
N ARG A 65 2.76 0.30 -9.06
CA ARG A 65 3.24 1.40 -8.22
C ARG A 65 3.93 0.89 -6.96
N ALA A 66 4.94 1.63 -6.49
CA ALA A 66 5.59 1.33 -5.22
C ALA A 66 4.69 1.78 -4.07
N VAL A 67 4.44 0.89 -3.12
CA VAL A 67 3.75 1.17 -1.87
C VAL A 67 4.80 1.27 -0.77
N ARG A 68 4.79 2.39 -0.03
CA ARG A 68 5.78 2.68 1.00
C ARG A 68 5.68 1.75 2.21
N TYR A 69 6.80 1.57 2.91
CA TYR A 69 6.86 0.70 4.10
C TYR A 69 5.84 1.12 5.18
N ASP A 70 5.72 2.42 5.46
CA ASP A 70 4.81 2.97 6.45
C ASP A 70 3.33 2.74 6.07
N ALA A 71 2.98 2.88 4.79
CA ALA A 71 1.65 2.59 4.30
C ALA A 71 1.26 1.11 4.51
N ILE A 72 2.17 0.18 4.25
CA ILE A 72 1.95 -1.27 4.48
C ILE A 72 1.83 -1.56 5.98
N ALA A 73 2.72 -1.02 6.80
CA ALA A 73 2.68 -1.21 8.24
C ALA A 73 1.39 -0.62 8.85
N ARG A 74 0.95 0.55 8.39
CA ARG A 74 -0.30 1.20 8.83
C ARG A 74 -1.54 0.39 8.43
N ALA A 75 -1.54 -0.21 7.24
CA ALA A 75 -2.63 -1.06 6.78
C ALA A 75 -2.76 -2.38 7.58
N THR A 76 -1.67 -2.83 8.21
CA THR A 76 -1.59 -4.16 8.86
C THR A 76 -1.48 -4.12 10.38
N CYS A 77 -1.33 -2.93 10.97
CA CYS A 77 -1.21 -2.75 12.41
C CYS A 77 -2.28 -1.79 12.93
N ARG A 78 -3.05 -2.24 13.93
CA ARG A 78 -4.08 -1.40 14.58
C ARG A 78 -3.47 -0.23 15.37
N HIS A 79 -2.29 -0.46 15.96
CA HIS A 79 -1.55 0.48 16.78
C HIS A 79 -0.27 0.90 16.07
N PHE A 80 -0.42 1.45 14.86
CA PHE A 80 0.73 1.83 14.03
C PHE A 80 1.68 2.80 14.74
N ASP A 81 1.14 3.75 15.50
CA ASP A 81 1.94 4.78 16.17
C ASP A 81 2.79 4.19 17.33
N ASP A 82 2.47 2.97 17.78
CA ASP A 82 3.23 2.24 18.81
C ASP A 82 4.31 1.31 18.21
N LEU A 83 4.44 1.25 16.88
CA LEU A 83 5.46 0.41 16.24
C LEU A 83 6.86 1.01 16.41
N ALA A 84 7.74 0.25 17.06
CA ALA A 84 9.16 0.60 17.18
C ALA A 84 9.88 0.71 15.81
N ASP A 85 9.50 -0.14 14.84
CA ASP A 85 10.04 -0.09 13.47
C ASP A 85 8.97 -0.48 12.42
N PRO A 86 8.33 0.53 11.79
CA PRO A 86 7.39 0.32 10.70
C PRO A 86 7.99 -0.40 9.48
N CYS A 87 9.28 -0.23 9.20
CA CYS A 87 9.97 -0.86 8.09
C CYS A 87 10.15 -2.37 8.32
N ALA A 88 10.60 -2.77 9.52
CA ALA A 88 10.66 -4.17 9.91
C ALA A 88 9.28 -4.85 9.87
N SER A 89 8.25 -4.16 10.38
CA SER A 89 6.87 -4.65 10.33
C SER A 89 6.40 -4.90 8.89
N ALA A 90 6.63 -3.94 7.98
CA ALA A 90 6.30 -4.08 6.57
C ALA A 90 7.05 -5.25 5.89
N LYS A 91 8.34 -5.45 6.22
CA LYS A 91 9.12 -6.59 5.72
C LYS A 91 8.52 -7.93 6.12
N VAL A 92 8.15 -8.10 7.39
CA VAL A 92 7.51 -9.33 7.89
C VAL A 92 6.15 -9.55 7.21
N THR A 93 5.35 -8.49 7.08
CA THR A 93 4.07 -8.55 6.38
C THR A 93 4.24 -9.02 4.94
N VAL A 94 5.14 -8.41 4.16
CA VAL A 94 5.36 -8.79 2.76
C VAL A 94 5.96 -10.19 2.63
N HIS A 95 6.81 -10.61 3.57
CA HIS A 95 7.28 -12.00 3.60
C HIS A 95 6.12 -13.00 3.74
N LYS A 96 5.18 -12.75 4.66
CA LYS A 96 3.99 -13.60 4.83
C LYS A 96 3.08 -13.59 3.60
N VAL A 97 2.89 -12.41 2.99
CA VAL A 97 2.11 -12.28 1.75
C VAL A 97 2.75 -13.08 0.62
N ARG A 98 4.07 -12.94 0.38
CA ARG A 98 4.78 -13.71 -0.65
C ARG A 98 4.61 -15.21 -0.46
N ARG A 99 4.70 -15.71 0.79
CA ARG A 99 4.45 -17.12 1.09
C ARG A 99 3.03 -17.56 0.77
N ALA A 100 2.03 -16.74 1.08
CA ALA A 100 0.63 -17.04 0.76
C ALA A 100 0.37 -17.01 -0.76
N MET A 101 0.98 -16.07 -1.49
CA MET A 101 0.91 -16.02 -2.96
C MET A 101 1.54 -17.26 -3.59
N ALA A 102 2.71 -17.68 -3.10
CA ALA A 102 3.38 -18.88 -3.58
C ALA A 102 2.52 -20.14 -3.37
N ALA A 103 1.78 -20.22 -2.25
CA ALA A 103 0.87 -21.32 -1.97
C ALA A 103 -0.32 -21.43 -2.96
N VAL A 104 -0.63 -20.35 -3.68
CA VAL A 104 -1.63 -20.34 -4.77
C VAL A 104 -0.99 -20.28 -6.16
N GLY A 105 0.31 -20.61 -6.26
CA GLY A 105 1.04 -20.72 -7.53
C GLY A 105 1.58 -19.40 -8.09
N ILE A 106 1.54 -18.30 -7.32
CA ILE A 106 2.03 -16.99 -7.76
C ILE A 106 3.37 -16.70 -7.08
N ASN A 107 4.45 -17.00 -7.80
CA ASN A 107 5.82 -16.74 -7.36
C ASN A 107 6.31 -15.38 -7.89
N ASP A 108 7.24 -14.75 -7.16
CA ASP A 108 7.92 -13.51 -7.56
C ASP A 108 7.01 -12.34 -7.98
N GLY A 109 5.77 -12.32 -7.48
CA GLY A 109 4.78 -11.30 -7.83
C GLY A 109 4.98 -9.93 -7.17
N ILE A 110 5.76 -9.88 -6.09
CA ILE A 110 6.06 -8.65 -5.34
C ILE A 110 7.56 -8.40 -5.37
N GLU A 111 7.98 -7.24 -5.87
CA GLU A 111 9.37 -6.82 -5.89
C GLU A 111 9.66 -5.75 -4.84
N THR A 112 10.91 -5.72 -4.39
CA THR A 112 11.40 -4.73 -3.43
C THR A 112 11.87 -3.50 -4.20
N VAL A 113 11.42 -2.32 -3.80
CA VAL A 113 11.91 -1.03 -4.31
C VAL A 113 12.77 -0.40 -3.22
N TRP A 114 14.09 -0.44 -3.41
CA TRP A 114 15.07 -0.01 -2.42
C TRP A 114 14.83 1.43 -1.96
N GLY A 115 14.85 1.64 -0.65
CA GLY A 115 14.61 2.95 -0.03
C GLY A 115 13.15 3.41 -0.02
N VAL A 116 12.23 2.66 -0.63
CA VAL A 116 10.81 3.07 -0.76
C VAL A 116 9.86 2.08 -0.12
N GLY A 117 9.88 0.82 -0.58
CA GLY A 117 8.87 -0.16 -0.18
C GLY A 117 8.77 -1.35 -1.13
N TYR A 118 7.54 -1.66 -1.54
CA TYR A 118 7.23 -2.85 -2.35
C TYR A 118 6.30 -2.53 -3.50
N ARG A 119 6.47 -3.24 -4.63
CA ARG A 119 5.63 -3.10 -5.81
C ARG A 119 5.06 -4.45 -6.22
N MET A 120 3.75 -4.51 -6.42
CA MET A 120 3.09 -5.67 -7.02
C MET A 120 3.21 -5.58 -8.54
N ARG A 121 3.62 -6.66 -9.19
CA ARG A 121 3.66 -6.73 -10.64
C ARG A 121 2.23 -6.83 -11.21
N PRO A 122 1.89 -6.13 -12.29
CA PRO A 122 0.53 -6.14 -12.84
C PRO A 122 0.02 -7.55 -13.20
N ASN A 123 0.88 -8.40 -13.75
CA ASN A 123 0.53 -9.79 -14.06
C ASN A 123 0.20 -10.62 -12.80
N ALA A 124 0.93 -10.40 -11.70
CA ALA A 124 0.70 -11.08 -10.43
C ALA A 124 -0.58 -10.58 -9.75
N ALA A 125 -0.85 -9.28 -9.81
CA ALA A 125 -2.11 -8.69 -9.34
C ALA A 125 -3.32 -9.25 -10.12
N ALA A 126 -3.24 -9.30 -11.46
CA ALA A 126 -4.26 -9.90 -12.29
C ALA A 126 -4.48 -11.39 -11.98
N ALA A 127 -3.41 -12.17 -11.80
CA ALA A 127 -3.49 -13.57 -11.40
C ALA A 127 -4.15 -13.74 -10.02
N LEU A 128 -3.79 -12.90 -9.04
CA LEU A 128 -4.40 -12.90 -7.71
C LEU A 128 -5.90 -12.58 -7.78
N ARG A 129 -6.31 -11.57 -8.55
CA ARG A 129 -7.73 -11.24 -8.74
C ARG A 129 -8.49 -12.43 -9.31
N ARG A 130 -7.92 -13.15 -10.28
CA ARG A 130 -8.54 -14.38 -10.83
C ARG A 130 -8.65 -15.50 -9.79
N VAL A 131 -7.62 -15.72 -8.98
CA VAL A 131 -7.64 -16.74 -7.91
C VAL A 131 -8.71 -16.43 -6.87
N VAL A 132 -8.92 -15.16 -6.53
CA VAL A 132 -9.87 -14.74 -5.50
C VAL A 132 -11.31 -14.66 -6.03
N PHE A 133 -11.51 -14.06 -7.21
CA PHE A 133 -12.83 -13.74 -7.73
C PHE A 133 -13.32 -14.66 -8.85
N GLY A 134 -12.43 -15.44 -9.46
CA GLY A 134 -12.71 -16.22 -10.66
C GLY A 134 -12.36 -15.49 -11.96
N PRO A 135 -12.63 -16.08 -13.12
CA PRO A 135 -12.28 -15.51 -14.43
C PRO A 135 -13.05 -14.22 -14.76
N GLU A 136 -14.21 -14.00 -14.13
CA GLU A 136 -15.03 -12.78 -14.24
C GLU A 136 -14.75 -11.80 -13.09
N ALA A 137 -13.46 -11.60 -12.75
CA ALA A 137 -13.10 -10.71 -11.65
C ALA A 137 -13.64 -9.28 -11.90
N PRO A 138 -14.53 -8.75 -11.03
CA PRO A 138 -15.01 -7.40 -11.19
C PRO A 138 -13.85 -6.42 -11.02
N SER A 139 -13.88 -5.30 -11.76
CA SER A 139 -13.01 -4.16 -11.47
C SER A 139 -13.32 -3.69 -10.04
N ILE A 140 -12.36 -3.85 -9.13
CA ILE A 140 -12.49 -3.53 -7.69
C ILE A 140 -12.40 -2.00 -7.47
N VAL A 141 -12.14 -1.23 -8.53
CA VAL A 141 -11.99 0.23 -8.48
C VAL A 141 -13.36 0.89 -8.48
N GLY A 142 -14.03 0.88 -7.33
CA GLY A 142 -15.02 1.90 -6.99
C GLY A 142 -14.27 3.15 -6.54
N VAL A 143 -14.04 4.09 -7.45
CA VAL A 143 -13.66 5.45 -7.06
C VAL A 143 -14.89 6.03 -6.37
N ALA A 144 -14.82 6.24 -5.05
CA ALA A 144 -15.78 7.11 -4.39
C ALA A 144 -15.68 8.49 -5.07
N ALA A 145 -16.76 8.88 -5.76
CA ALA A 145 -16.91 10.20 -6.35
C ALA A 145 -17.04 11.26 -5.26
#